data_AF-A0A6S7G035-F1
#
_entry.id   AF-A0A6S7G035-F1
#
_cell.length_a   1.000
_cell.length_b   1.000
_cell.length_c   1.000
_cell.angle_alpha   90.00
_cell.angle_beta   90.00
_cell.angle_gamma   90.00
#
_symmetry.space_group_name_H-M   'P 1'
#
loop_
_entity.id
_entity.type
_entity.pdbx_description
1 polymer ?
#
loop_
_entity_poly.entity_id
_entity_poly.type
_entity_poly.pdbx_seq_one_letter_code
_entity_poly.pdbx_strand_id
1 'polypeptide(L)'
;MTEKLQLRDWLFTLLEHNQTPGLEWLDRDQKIFSISWRHGRKKGWKSENDSQLFKEWAIYKKRYKPGNDRKNAKLWKSRFRCALNALNDVRELKTLSKTKGEDPKKIYQFLQKQPVVTVKRRRFPKEEPRFAEFDFNEEHCCNKIDTRQVNLILFIPRSIL
;
A
#
# COMPACT_ATOMS: atom_id res chain seq x y z
N MET A 1 -18.66 -13.45 -15.76
CA MET A 1 -17.18 -13.44 -15.74
C MET A 1 -16.76 -12.08 -15.19
N THR A 2 -16.30 -11.98 -13.94
CA THR A 2 -15.91 -10.69 -13.35
C THR A 2 -14.44 -10.43 -13.65
N GLU A 3 -14.16 -9.43 -14.49
CA GLU A 3 -12.80 -8.96 -14.73
C GLU A 3 -12.16 -8.52 -13.41
N LYS A 4 -10.94 -9.01 -13.14
CA LYS A 4 -10.18 -8.63 -11.95
C LYS A 4 -9.52 -7.28 -12.21
N LEU A 5 -10.16 -6.20 -11.77
CA LEU A 5 -9.59 -4.86 -11.74
C LEU A 5 -8.28 -4.86 -10.96
N GLN A 6 -7.35 -4.04 -11.44
CA GLN A 6 -6.15 -3.71 -10.68
C GLN A 6 -6.51 -2.85 -9.47
N LEU A 7 -5.62 -2.81 -8.46
CA LEU A 7 -5.89 -2.06 -7.24
C LEU A 7 -6.20 -0.58 -7.52
N ARG A 8 -5.53 0.02 -8.50
CA ARG A 8 -5.79 1.40 -8.92
C ARG A 8 -7.23 1.61 -9.34
N ASP A 9 -7.70 0.84 -10.32
CA ASP A 9 -9.03 1.03 -10.89
C ASP A 9 -10.10 0.65 -9.86
N TRP A 10 -9.84 -0.34 -9.01
CA TRP A 10 -10.68 -0.68 -7.87
C TRP A 10 -10.80 0.46 -6.84
N LEU A 11 -9.68 1.11 -6.48
CA LEU A 11 -9.70 2.28 -5.59
C LEU A 11 -10.45 3.45 -6.20
N PHE A 12 -10.27 3.68 -7.50
CA PHE A 12 -10.99 4.73 -8.22
C PHE A 12 -12.50 4.51 -8.14
N THR A 13 -12.97 3.29 -8.43
CA THR A 13 -14.40 2.93 -8.30
C THR A 13 -14.93 3.16 -6.88
N LEU A 14 -14.18 2.75 -5.85
CA LEU A 14 -14.60 3.00 -4.46
C LEU A 14 -14.71 4.49 -4.11
N LEU A 15 -13.76 5.29 -4.59
CA LEU A 15 -13.74 6.74 -4.41
C LEU A 15 -14.89 7.43 -5.16
N GLU A 16 -15.26 6.94 -6.34
CA GLU A 16 -16.42 7.45 -7.07
C GLU A 16 -17.74 7.19 -6.34
N HIS A 17 -17.88 6.01 -5.72
CA HIS A 17 -19.09 5.68 -4.97
C HIS A 17 -19.10 6.20 -3.53
N ASN A 18 -17.98 6.72 -3.01
CA ASN A 18 -17.81 7.17 -1.61
C ASN A 18 -18.34 6.16 -0.56
N GLN A 19 -18.21 4.86 -0.84
CA GLN A 19 -18.85 3.80 -0.04
C GLN A 19 -18.03 3.36 1.17
N THR A 20 -16.73 3.70 1.21
CA THR A 20 -15.81 3.14 2.19
C THR A 20 -15.30 4.21 3.17
N PRO A 21 -15.52 4.05 4.49
CA PRO A 21 -15.06 5.02 5.47
C PRO A 21 -13.54 5.10 5.51
N GLY A 22 -13.02 6.33 5.57
CA GLY A 22 -11.59 6.59 5.58
C GLY A 22 -10.92 6.52 4.22
N LEU A 23 -11.68 6.44 3.12
CA LEU A 23 -11.20 6.64 1.76
C LEU A 23 -11.98 7.80 1.13
N GLU A 24 -11.32 8.94 0.92
CA GLU A 24 -11.98 10.19 0.53
C GLU A 24 -11.20 10.92 -0.56
N TRP A 25 -11.90 11.51 -1.53
CA TRP A 25 -11.31 12.47 -2.46
C TRP A 25 -10.95 13.76 -1.73
N LEU A 26 -9.72 14.25 -1.93
CA LEU A 26 -9.31 15.59 -1.52
C LEU A 26 -9.41 16.57 -2.69
N ASP A 27 -9.01 16.12 -3.87
CA ASP A 27 -9.07 16.88 -5.12
C ASP A 27 -9.35 15.90 -6.27
N ARG A 28 -10.52 16.04 -6.91
CA ARG A 28 -10.93 15.15 -8.01
C ARG A 28 -10.20 15.46 -9.31
N ASP A 29 -9.86 16.73 -9.55
CA ASP A 29 -9.20 17.18 -10.79
C ASP A 29 -7.75 16.69 -10.82
N GLN A 30 -7.03 16.84 -9.70
CA GLN A 30 -5.66 16.36 -9.54
C GLN A 30 -5.58 14.87 -9.16
N LYS A 31 -6.73 14.22 -8.97
CA LYS A 31 -6.86 12.82 -8.54
C LYS A 31 -6.10 12.54 -7.23
N ILE A 32 -6.22 13.44 -6.27
CA ILE A 32 -5.63 13.34 -4.94
C ILE A 32 -6.69 12.82 -3.98
N PHE A 33 -6.34 11.76 -3.25
CA PHE A 33 -7.21 11.11 -2.30
C PHE A 33 -6.48 10.82 -0.99
N SER A 34 -7.24 10.65 0.08
CA SER A 34 -6.72 10.33 1.40
C SER A 34 -7.18 8.94 1.86
N ILE A 35 -6.30 8.25 2.58
CA ILE A 35 -6.58 6.99 3.25
C ILE A 35 -6.30 7.14 4.74
N SER A 36 -7.30 6.86 5.59
CA SER A 36 -7.15 6.74 7.03
C SER A 36 -6.17 5.62 7.38
N TRP A 37 -5.10 5.94 8.08
CA TRP A 37 -3.97 5.03 8.34
C TRP A 37 -3.77 4.71 9.82
N ARG A 38 -4.86 4.63 10.58
CA ARG A 38 -4.83 4.42 12.03
C ARG A 38 -4.06 3.18 12.45
N HIS A 39 -3.23 3.31 13.49
CA HIS A 39 -2.49 2.19 14.05
C HIS A 39 -3.41 1.34 14.93
N GLY A 40 -3.42 0.02 14.69
CA GLY A 40 -4.33 -0.92 15.38
C GLY A 40 -4.12 -1.04 16.88
N ARG A 41 -2.99 -0.54 17.41
CA ARG A 41 -2.69 -0.50 18.86
C ARG A 41 -3.10 0.80 19.54
N LYS A 42 -3.63 1.79 18.81
CA LYS A 42 -3.99 3.10 19.37
C LYS A 42 -5.38 3.05 20.04
N LYS A 43 -5.53 3.73 21.18
CA LYS A 43 -6.83 3.86 21.88
C LYS A 43 -7.88 4.44 20.91
N GLY A 44 -9.04 3.78 20.82
CA GLY A 44 -10.13 4.16 19.92
C GLY A 44 -10.06 3.54 18.51
N TRP A 45 -9.10 2.64 18.23
CA TRP A 45 -9.12 1.86 16.99
C TRP A 45 -10.34 0.94 16.96
N LYS A 46 -11.14 1.05 15.90
CA LYS A 46 -12.34 0.23 15.69
C LYS A 46 -12.10 -0.66 14.49
N SER A 47 -11.96 -1.97 14.72
CA SER A 47 -11.67 -2.92 13.64
C SER A 47 -12.71 -2.87 12.51
N GLU A 48 -13.99 -2.59 12.81
CA GLU A 48 -15.05 -2.51 11.81
C GLU A 48 -14.78 -1.35 10.84
N ASN A 49 -14.59 -0.13 11.36
CA ASN A 49 -14.44 1.09 10.56
C ASN A 49 -13.04 1.23 9.96
N ASP A 50 -12.01 1.14 10.81
CA ASP A 50 -10.61 1.38 10.40
C ASP A 50 -10.05 0.27 9.49
N SER A 51 -10.70 -0.91 9.47
CA SER A 51 -10.28 -2.03 8.61
C SER A 51 -11.21 -2.29 7.44
N GLN A 52 -12.30 -1.51 7.30
CA GLN A 52 -13.32 -1.77 6.29
C GLN A 52 -12.72 -1.79 4.88
N LEU A 53 -11.94 -0.77 4.51
CA LEU A 53 -11.24 -0.69 3.23
C LEU A 53 -10.36 -1.93 2.96
N PHE A 54 -9.58 -2.34 3.96
CA PHE A 54 -8.67 -3.47 3.80
C PHE A 54 -9.43 -4.80 3.70
N LYS A 55 -10.55 -4.93 4.42
CA LYS A 55 -11.45 -6.07 4.38
C LYS A 55 -12.11 -6.18 3.00
N GLU A 56 -12.65 -5.08 2.46
CA GLU A 56 -13.25 -5.02 1.12
C GLU A 56 -12.26 -5.46 0.05
N TRP A 57 -11.00 -5.02 0.13
CA TRP A 57 -9.94 -5.48 -0.79
C TRP A 57 -9.69 -6.99 -0.67
N ALA A 58 -9.66 -7.52 0.55
CA ALA A 58 -9.45 -8.95 0.78
C ALA A 58 -10.61 -9.80 0.21
N ILE A 59 -11.85 -9.33 0.36
CA ILE A 59 -13.06 -9.93 -0.24
C ILE A 59 -12.98 -9.86 -1.75
N TYR A 60 -12.64 -8.70 -2.31
CA TYR A 60 -12.50 -8.48 -3.74
C TYR A 60 -11.49 -9.43 -4.39
N LYS A 61 -10.34 -9.62 -3.73
CA LYS A 61 -9.31 -10.59 -4.17
C LYS A 61 -9.66 -12.05 -3.85
N LYS A 62 -10.84 -12.32 -3.27
CA LYS A 62 -11.32 -13.64 -2.81
C LYS A 62 -10.33 -14.32 -1.86
N ARG A 63 -9.59 -13.53 -1.08
CA ARG A 63 -8.62 -13.99 -0.07
C ARG A 63 -9.20 -14.02 1.34
N TYR A 64 -10.44 -13.58 1.50
CA TYR A 64 -11.22 -13.65 2.72
C TYR A 64 -12.69 -13.89 2.34
N LYS A 65 -13.30 -14.91 2.92
CA LYS A 65 -14.73 -15.19 2.81
C LYS A 65 -15.41 -14.92 4.16
N PRO A 66 -16.34 -13.95 4.23
CA PRO A 66 -17.06 -13.70 5.47
C PRO A 66 -17.82 -14.95 5.91
N GLY A 67 -17.70 -15.31 7.19
CA GLY A 67 -18.34 -16.49 7.78
C GLY A 67 -17.49 -17.77 7.75
N ASN A 68 -16.53 -17.89 6.84
CA ASN A 68 -15.66 -19.06 6.75
C ASN A 68 -14.26 -18.81 7.32
N ASP A 69 -13.71 -17.62 7.07
CA ASP A 69 -12.33 -17.29 7.46
C ASP A 69 -12.30 -16.40 8.71
N ARG A 70 -11.24 -16.51 9.53
CA ARG A 70 -11.04 -15.65 10.70
C ARG A 70 -10.73 -14.21 10.27
N LYS A 71 -11.38 -13.23 10.92
CA LYS A 71 -11.14 -11.79 10.69
C LYS A 71 -9.72 -11.40 11.10
N ASN A 72 -8.86 -11.10 10.11
CA ASN A 72 -7.44 -10.80 10.34
C ASN A 72 -7.08 -9.40 9.77
N ALA A 73 -7.48 -8.34 10.48
CA ALA A 73 -7.27 -6.94 10.06
C ALA A 73 -5.79 -6.59 9.77
N LYS A 74 -4.86 -7.11 10.59
CA LYS A 74 -3.41 -6.93 10.41
C LYS A 74 -2.93 -7.47 9.06
N LEU A 75 -3.42 -8.65 8.66
CA LEU A 75 -3.03 -9.29 7.40
C LEU A 75 -3.59 -8.53 6.20
N TRP A 76 -4.86 -8.12 6.27
CA TRP A 76 -5.50 -7.35 5.21
C TRP A 76 -4.79 -6.02 4.97
N LYS A 77 -4.50 -5.27 6.04
CA LYS A 77 -3.75 -4.00 5.97
C LYS A 77 -2.36 -4.19 5.36
N SER A 78 -1.65 -5.25 5.75
CA SER A 78 -0.30 -5.54 5.24
C SER A 78 -0.32 -5.86 3.75
N ARG A 79 -1.25 -6.71 3.29
CA ARG A 79 -1.39 -7.04 1.87
C ARG A 79 -1.81 -5.84 1.03
N PHE A 80 -2.72 -5.02 1.55
CA PHE A 80 -3.15 -3.80 0.89
C PHE A 80 -1.99 -2.81 0.72
N ARG A 81 -1.17 -2.58 1.77
CA ARG A 81 0.03 -1.75 1.69
C ARG A 81 1.01 -2.24 0.62
N CYS A 82 1.28 -3.54 0.57
CA CYS A 82 2.17 -4.11 -0.44
C CYS A 82 1.62 -3.88 -1.86
N ALA A 83 0.32 -4.05 -2.05
CA ALA A 83 -0.32 -3.81 -3.34
C ALA A 83 -0.27 -2.32 -3.74
N LEU A 84 -0.48 -1.38 -2.79
CA LEU A 84 -0.31 0.06 -3.03
C LEU A 84 1.12 0.41 -3.44
N ASN A 85 2.12 -0.12 -2.72
CA ASN A 85 3.53 0.15 -3.00
C ASN A 85 4.00 -0.46 -4.32
N ALA A 86 3.29 -1.45 -4.86
CA ALA A 86 3.59 -2.07 -6.15
C ALA A 86 3.06 -1.27 -7.35
N LEU A 87 2.19 -0.28 -7.12
CA LEU A 87 1.67 0.60 -8.16
C LEU A 87 2.75 1.62 -8.55
N ASN A 88 3.06 1.71 -9.84
CA ASN A 88 3.96 2.72 -10.39
C ASN A 88 3.24 4.03 -10.74
N ASP A 89 1.91 3.97 -10.83
CA ASP A 89 0.99 5.03 -11.22
C ASP A 89 0.26 5.65 -10.02
N VAL A 90 0.69 5.34 -8.79
CA VAL A 90 0.22 5.97 -7.56
C VAL A 90 1.43 6.46 -6.76
N ARG A 91 1.37 7.71 -6.31
CA ARG A 91 2.43 8.34 -5.49
C ARG A 91 1.88 8.80 -4.14
N GLU A 92 2.62 8.55 -3.06
CA GLU A 92 2.32 9.10 -1.72
C GLU A 92 2.83 10.54 -1.62
N LEU A 93 1.95 11.48 -1.31
CA LEU A 93 2.28 12.89 -1.03
C LEU A 93 2.61 13.03 0.46
N LYS A 94 3.85 12.70 0.82
CA LYS A 94 4.32 12.71 2.22
C LYS A 94 4.22 14.10 2.88
N THR A 95 4.38 15.17 2.12
CA THR A 95 4.30 16.55 2.61
C THR A 95 2.93 16.90 3.18
N LEU A 96 1.87 16.38 2.56
CA LEU A 96 0.48 16.62 2.99
C LEU A 96 0.01 15.53 3.98
N SER A 97 0.66 14.37 3.97
CA SER A 97 0.29 13.21 4.79
C SER A 97 0.48 13.51 6.28
N LYS A 98 -0.56 13.28 7.07
CA LYS A 98 -0.56 13.47 8.53
C LYS A 98 -0.54 12.10 9.20
N THR A 99 0.63 11.61 9.60
CA THR A 99 0.77 10.31 10.29
C THR A 99 0.71 10.40 11.81
N LYS A 100 0.78 11.61 12.37
CA LYS A 100 0.70 11.89 13.80
C LYS A 100 -0.60 12.65 14.11
N GLY A 101 -1.13 12.47 15.32
CA GLY A 101 -2.38 13.12 15.76
C GLY A 101 -3.55 12.16 15.93
N GLU A 102 -4.73 12.72 16.19
CA GLU A 102 -5.96 11.98 16.50
C GLU A 102 -6.47 11.14 15.32
N ASP A 103 -6.43 11.72 14.12
CA ASP A 103 -6.84 11.11 12.86
C ASP A 103 -5.69 11.06 11.84
N PRO A 104 -4.86 10.00 11.89
CA PRO A 104 -3.77 9.85 10.95
C PRO A 104 -4.29 9.50 9.56
N LYS A 105 -3.97 10.32 8.56
CA LYS A 105 -4.32 10.14 7.15
C LYS A 105 -3.06 10.15 6.28
N LYS A 106 -3.01 9.28 5.30
CA LYS A 106 -2.01 9.29 4.23
C LYS A 106 -2.64 9.82 2.95
N ILE A 107 -1.91 10.67 2.24
CA ILE A 107 -2.41 11.30 1.02
C ILE A 107 -1.68 10.69 -0.17
N TYR A 108 -2.45 10.30 -1.16
CA TYR A 108 -1.99 9.67 -2.39
C TYR A 108 -2.53 10.42 -3.59
N GLN A 109 -1.82 10.31 -4.70
CA GLN A 109 -2.21 10.88 -5.98
C GLN A 109 -2.12 9.82 -7.07
N PHE A 110 -3.18 9.70 -7.88
CA PHE A 110 -3.12 8.93 -9.11
C PHE A 110 -2.37 9.71 -10.18
N LEU A 111 -1.31 9.12 -10.71
CA LEU A 111 -0.59 9.65 -11.86
C LEU A 111 -1.33 9.27 -13.15
N GLN A 112 -1.15 10.09 -14.19
CA GLN A 112 -1.57 9.69 -15.53
C GLN A 112 -0.80 8.44 -15.94
N LYS A 113 -1.50 7.45 -16.53
CA LYS A 113 -0.86 6.25 -17.08
C LYS A 113 0.08 6.72 -18.19
N GLN A 114 1.37 6.78 -17.90
CA GLN A 114 2.36 7.03 -18.94
C GLN A 114 2.26 5.90 -19.98
N PRO A 115 2.31 6.19 -21.29
CA PRO A 115 2.38 5.14 -22.29
C PRO A 115 3.61 4.29 -21.99
N VAL A 116 3.39 3.01 -21.68
CA VAL A 116 4.44 2.09 -21.26
C VAL A 116 5.37 1.87 -22.45
N VAL A 117 6.55 2.49 -22.44
CA VAL A 117 7.66 2.05 -23.29
C VAL A 117 8.10 0.70 -22.72
N THR A 118 7.71 -0.39 -23.37
CA THR A 118 8.04 -1.75 -22.95
C THR A 118 9.53 -2.02 -23.16
N VAL A 119 10.37 -1.61 -22.21
CA VAL A 119 11.73 -2.17 -22.12
C VAL A 119 11.57 -3.57 -21.53
N LYS A 120 11.68 -4.59 -22.38
CA LYS A 120 11.69 -6.01 -22.00
C LYS A 120 12.84 -6.24 -21.00
N ARG A 121 12.56 -6.17 -19.71
CA ARG A 121 13.47 -6.70 -18.68
C ARG A 121 13.52 -8.21 -18.87
N ARG A 122 14.70 -8.74 -19.22
CA ARG A 122 14.97 -10.17 -19.29
C ARG A 122 14.61 -10.78 -17.94
N ARG A 123 13.64 -11.70 -17.94
CA ARG A 123 13.24 -12.46 -16.75
C ARG A 123 14.33 -13.52 -16.52
N PHE A 124 15.01 -13.47 -15.38
CA PHE A 124 15.75 -14.63 -14.91
C PHE A 124 14.73 -15.70 -14.46
N PRO A 125 14.92 -16.98 -14.81
CA PRO A 125 14.06 -18.07 -14.37
C PRO A 125 14.00 -18.10 -12.84
N LYS A 126 12.80 -18.15 -12.28
CA LYS A 126 12.63 -18.42 -10.85
C LYS A 126 12.67 -19.92 -10.66
N GLU A 127 13.74 -20.44 -10.09
CA GLU A 127 13.69 -21.77 -9.47
C GLU A 127 12.71 -21.72 -8.28
N GLU A 128 11.92 -22.79 -8.16
CA GLU A 128 10.84 -22.93 -7.18
C GLU A 128 11.42 -23.55 -5.90
N PRO A 129 11.53 -22.82 -4.77
CA PRO A 129 11.91 -23.46 -3.53
C PRO A 129 10.72 -24.27 -3.02
N ARG A 130 10.94 -25.58 -2.88
CA ARG A 130 10.05 -26.56 -2.26
C ARG A 130 9.67 -26.05 -0.86
N PHE A 131 8.38 -25.78 -0.67
CA PHE A 131 7.81 -25.30 0.59
C PHE A 131 8.13 -26.28 1.73
N ALA A 132 8.91 -25.84 2.71
CA ALA A 132 8.82 -26.37 4.06
C ALA A 132 7.78 -25.52 4.80
N GLU A 133 6.75 -26.18 5.34
CA GLU A 133 5.78 -25.56 6.25
C GLU A 133 6.52 -24.92 7.41
N PHE A 134 6.36 -23.60 7.59
CA PHE A 134 6.91 -22.89 8.73
C PHE A 134 5.77 -22.19 9.45
N ASP A 135 5.34 -22.81 10.54
CA ASP A 135 4.39 -22.25 11.50
C ASP A 135 4.93 -20.93 12.06
N PHE A 136 4.31 -19.82 11.66
CA PHE A 136 4.72 -18.50 12.16
C PHE A 136 3.97 -18.19 13.46
N ASN A 137 4.53 -18.71 14.56
CA ASN A 137 4.11 -18.39 15.92
C ASN A 137 4.30 -16.89 16.22
N GLU A 138 3.39 -16.34 17.03
CA GLU A 138 3.40 -14.97 17.53
C GLU A 138 4.67 -14.68 18.33
N GLU A 139 5.50 -13.73 17.88
CA GLU A 139 6.02 -12.61 18.67
C GLU A 139 7.09 -11.84 17.89
N HIS A 140 7.17 -10.54 18.15
CA HIS A 140 8.25 -9.63 17.73
C HIS A 140 8.45 -9.35 16.23
N CYS A 141 7.86 -8.25 15.78
CA CYS A 141 8.65 -7.30 15.00
C CYS A 141 8.17 -5.86 15.26
N CYS A 142 8.58 -5.33 16.40
CA CYS A 142 9.04 -3.95 16.42
C CYS A 142 10.46 -4.01 15.86
N ASN A 143 10.77 -3.28 14.79
CA ASN A 143 12.04 -2.55 14.70
C ASN A 143 11.99 -1.54 13.55
N LYS A 144 12.50 -0.36 13.90
CA LYS A 144 12.58 0.89 13.15
C LYS A 144 13.36 0.69 11.85
N ILE A 145 13.04 1.43 10.80
CA ILE A 145 13.99 1.67 9.71
C ILE A 145 14.20 3.18 9.62
N ASP A 146 15.38 3.58 10.09
CA ASP A 146 15.98 4.90 10.00
C ASP A 146 16.30 5.22 8.54
N THR A 147 16.07 6.48 8.14
CA THR A 147 16.31 6.99 6.80
C THR A 147 17.63 7.74 6.78
N ARG A 148 18.71 7.10 6.33
CA ARG A 148 19.90 7.79 5.83
C ARG A 148 20.50 7.06 4.63
N GLN A 149 20.90 7.87 3.64
CA GLN A 149 21.72 7.60 2.45
C GLN A 149 21.00 7.30 1.13
N VAL A 150 20.74 8.38 0.39
CA VAL A 150 21.02 8.61 -1.05
C VAL A 150 21.03 10.16 -1.16
N ASN A 151 21.95 10.92 -1.75
CA ASN A 151 22.96 10.83 -2.81
C ASN A 151 24.12 11.79 -2.39
N LEU A 152 25.31 11.86 -2.98
CA LEU A 152 25.60 12.11 -4.40
C LEU A 152 27.12 11.99 -4.63
N ILE A 153 27.48 11.38 -5.75
CA ILE A 153 28.83 11.33 -6.32
C ILE A 153 29.15 12.72 -6.90
N LEU A 154 30.30 13.30 -6.55
CA LEU A 154 31.03 14.22 -7.42
C LEU A 154 32.53 13.91 -7.36
N PHE A 155 33.09 13.84 -8.56
CA PHE A 155 34.39 13.32 -8.98
C PHE A 155 35.30 14.49 -9.31
N ILE A 156 36.47 14.64 -8.68
CA ILE A 156 37.64 15.33 -9.27
C ILE A 156 38.93 14.68 -8.72
N PRO A 157 39.80 14.09 -9.56
CA PRO A 157 41.10 13.56 -9.14
C PRO A 157 42.13 14.69 -9.01
N ARG A 158 42.92 14.68 -7.92
CA ARG A 158 44.02 15.62 -7.72
C ARG A 158 45.33 14.95 -8.13
N SER A 159 45.86 15.37 -9.28
CA SER A 159 47.24 15.14 -9.70
C SER A 159 48.20 16.06 -8.94
N ILE A 160 49.37 15.50 -8.59
CA ILE A 160 50.73 16.06 -8.77
C ILE A 160 51.01 17.43 -8.12
N LEU A 161 51.67 17.43 -6.95
CA LEU A 161 53.09 17.79 -6.69
C LEU A 161 53.32 17.88 -5.18
#